data_AF-A0A8S1PUQ2-F1
#
_entry.id   AF-A0A8S1PUQ2-F1
#
_cell.length_a   1.000
_cell.length_b   1.000
_cell.length_c   1.000
_cell.angle_alpha   90.00
_cell.angle_beta   90.00
_cell.angle_gamma   90.00
#
_symmetry.space_group_name_H-M   'P 1'
#
loop_
_entity.id
_entity.type
_entity.pdbx_description
1 polymer ?
#
loop_
_entity_poly.entity_id
_entity_poly.type
_entity_poly.pdbx_seq_one_letter_code
_entity_poly.pdbx_strand_id
1 'polypeptide(L)'
;MNKFILFVLILINGELQKIYEEMIENFQGNNGWNIQHGQAQQEICNSKFVFGGLQSQTIISKVIPVPKHSYIKISLDIWSYEQLGQVKIYLDQNEVLKESQMEKCSENKNVIQAITSEFVHSGSSIIIVMNGDGQENENKWGFRNLVLMIEECPGLCQVCDYINVDDQCQKWIEFQNSWTSTHINFMGQDGWISLGGINGATNCGGVPLIGGYKKFGQRQGLRKIIKLVPHYKLRLNVLWAKIDSWDNEKGLILIDGKEVWSQSFNNNDGYGIKLCGNSEAKYLTLFKRIDLTVNHTGDQVQIDFLSTLDQGGDDESFGLRDLQLFYNPCSNSCDLCRGPEQKDCIKCSNNQLLQSFYGCQTQVAFHLLQANFYQDRFTNSEGWILKETKSNTMITICQQKTILGGNSVLGAEGIAEKRFIIPLHQKLRVQMTLYKIDSWDGEILIVEVDDQIIWQEQDYQPNDVSLCGSDFFDKIIYVDVVIQHNQSDTLLRIRSTLDEDAENESWGFRDFSLMFEVSELENMIIIFQKLLSLEIILIIISLL
;
A
#
# COMPACT_ATOMS: atom_id res chain seq x y z
N MET A 1 -38.31 11.56 -22.66
CA MET A 1 -37.98 10.46 -21.72
C MET A 1 -36.77 10.92 -20.92
N ASN A 2 -37.01 11.84 -19.98
CA ASN A 2 -36.00 12.50 -19.16
C ASN A 2 -35.81 11.66 -17.89
N LYS A 3 -34.61 11.11 -17.67
CA LYS A 3 -34.22 10.63 -16.34
C LYS A 3 -33.44 11.74 -15.66
N PHE A 4 -34.19 12.59 -14.95
CA PHE A 4 -33.67 13.31 -13.79
C PHE A 4 -33.31 12.25 -12.74
N ILE A 5 -32.01 12.05 -12.46
CA ILE A 5 -31.58 11.28 -11.30
C ILE A 5 -31.56 12.27 -10.13
N LEU A 6 -32.53 12.06 -9.24
CA LEU A 6 -32.68 12.72 -7.96
C LEU A 6 -31.54 12.24 -7.04
N PHE A 7 -30.58 13.12 -6.71
CA PHE A 7 -29.56 12.84 -5.70
C PHE A 7 -30.24 12.77 -4.32
N VAL A 8 -30.23 11.57 -3.72
CA VAL A 8 -30.59 11.37 -2.33
C VAL A 8 -29.36 11.69 -1.49
N LEU A 9 -29.42 12.81 -0.75
CA LEU A 9 -28.52 13.05 0.38
C LEU A 9 -28.71 11.92 1.40
N ILE A 10 -27.71 11.07 1.55
CA ILE A 10 -27.55 10.28 2.78
C ILE A 10 -26.86 11.22 3.77
N LEU A 11 -27.62 11.64 4.79
CA LEU A 11 -27.14 12.45 5.91
C LEU A 11 -26.18 11.62 6.76
N ILE A 12 -24.89 11.83 6.57
CA ILE A 12 -23.83 11.40 7.50
C ILE A 12 -22.92 12.60 7.62
N ASN A 13 -22.69 13.04 8.86
CA ASN A 13 -22.03 14.29 9.28
C ASN A 13 -20.67 14.61 8.60
N GLY A 14 -20.67 14.90 7.31
CA GLY A 14 -19.64 15.65 6.61
C GLY A 14 -20.19 17.04 6.32
N GLU A 15 -19.51 18.08 6.80
CA GLU A 15 -19.78 19.43 6.29
C GLU A 15 -19.34 19.47 4.83
N LEU A 16 -20.26 19.78 3.91
CA LEU A 16 -19.90 20.14 2.53
C LEU A 16 -19.10 21.46 2.61
N GLN A 17 -17.79 21.35 2.78
CA GLN A 17 -16.94 22.50 2.76
C GLN A 17 -16.73 22.92 1.31
N LYS A 18 -17.40 24.00 0.90
CA LYS A 18 -16.96 24.72 -0.29
C LYS A 18 -15.60 25.30 0.03
N ILE A 19 -14.55 24.62 -0.40
CA ILE A 19 -13.28 25.30 -0.62
C ILE A 19 -13.52 26.24 -1.78
N TYR A 20 -13.90 27.47 -1.49
CA TYR A 20 -13.60 28.53 -2.41
C TYR A 20 -12.08 28.66 -2.36
N GLU A 21 -11.40 28.10 -3.35
CA GLU A 21 -10.56 29.03 -4.08
C GLU A 21 -11.53 29.93 -4.82
N GLU A 22 -11.95 31.02 -4.16
CA GLU A 22 -12.21 32.24 -4.91
C GLU A 22 -10.82 32.64 -5.42
N MET A 23 -10.35 31.93 -6.45
CA MET A 23 -9.43 32.50 -7.41
C MET A 23 -10.22 33.57 -8.15
N ILE A 24 -10.61 34.64 -7.42
CA ILE A 24 -10.51 35.98 -7.96
C ILE A 24 -9.02 36.14 -8.21
N GLU A 25 -8.51 35.50 -9.26
CA GLU A 25 -7.19 35.80 -9.75
C GLU A 25 -7.27 37.29 -10.08
N ASN A 26 -6.74 38.11 -9.18
CA ASN A 26 -6.63 39.55 -9.40
C ASN A 26 -5.67 39.85 -10.57
N PHE A 27 -5.25 38.82 -11.35
CA PHE A 27 -4.42 38.82 -12.54
C PHE A 27 -3.18 39.72 -12.45
N GLN A 28 -2.63 39.90 -11.25
CA GLN A 28 -1.37 40.59 -11.02
C GLN A 28 -0.23 39.55 -11.01
N GLY A 29 0.48 39.40 -12.14
CA GLY A 29 1.54 38.41 -12.31
C GLY A 29 1.05 37.06 -12.84
N ASN A 30 1.92 36.03 -12.87
CA ASN A 30 1.56 34.69 -13.38
C ASN A 30 0.95 33.75 -12.32
N ASN A 31 0.80 34.18 -11.05
CA ASN A 31 0.10 33.45 -9.97
C ASN A 31 0.46 31.95 -9.82
N GLY A 32 1.74 31.62 -10.02
CA GLY A 32 2.24 30.24 -9.92
C GLY A 32 1.85 29.33 -11.08
N TRP A 33 1.20 29.85 -12.12
CA TRP A 33 1.00 29.14 -13.38
C TRP A 33 2.28 29.08 -14.20
N ASN A 34 2.52 27.91 -14.77
CA ASN A 34 3.50 27.73 -15.82
C ASN A 34 2.87 28.04 -17.18
N ILE A 35 3.54 28.86 -17.97
CA ILE A 35 3.11 29.26 -19.32
C ILE A 35 4.25 28.96 -20.28
N GLN A 36 3.99 28.14 -21.29
CA GLN A 36 4.91 27.87 -22.39
C GLN A 36 4.32 28.40 -23.68
N HIS A 37 5.19 28.96 -24.54
CA HIS A 37 4.81 29.46 -25.88
C HIS A 37 3.65 30.47 -25.87
N GLY A 38 3.52 31.23 -24.77
CA GLY A 38 2.49 32.24 -24.58
C GLY A 38 2.94 33.31 -23.60
N GLN A 39 2.20 34.41 -23.55
CA GLN A 39 2.37 35.48 -22.58
C GLN A 39 1.04 35.68 -21.86
N ALA A 40 1.07 35.83 -20.53
CA ALA A 40 -0.11 36.25 -19.78
C ALA A 40 -0.48 37.67 -20.20
N GLN A 41 -1.53 37.83 -21.00
CA GLN A 41 -2.03 39.14 -21.39
C GLN A 41 -3.50 39.31 -21.03
N GLN A 42 -3.80 40.50 -20.52
CA GLN A 42 -5.11 40.97 -20.09
C GLN A 42 -5.86 41.56 -21.30
N GLU A 43 -6.88 40.88 -21.83
CA GLU A 43 -7.78 41.42 -22.86
C GLU A 43 -9.19 41.64 -22.30
N ILE A 44 -9.88 42.69 -22.78
CA ILE A 44 -11.16 43.18 -22.24
C ILE A 44 -12.31 42.58 -23.05
N CYS A 45 -12.83 41.44 -22.61
CA CYS A 45 -14.07 40.84 -23.13
C CYS A 45 -15.23 41.35 -22.24
N ASN A 46 -16.12 42.20 -22.78
CA ASN A 46 -17.22 42.82 -22.03
C ASN A 46 -16.80 43.54 -20.72
N SER A 47 -15.66 44.24 -20.66
CA SER A 47 -15.24 44.86 -19.38
C SER A 47 -14.29 44.02 -18.53
N LYS A 48 -14.14 42.73 -18.86
CA LYS A 48 -13.57 41.71 -17.96
C LYS A 48 -12.26 41.16 -18.48
N PHE A 49 -11.36 40.88 -17.54
CA PHE A 49 -10.02 40.34 -17.78
C PHE A 49 -10.05 38.82 -17.99
N VAL A 50 -9.15 38.32 -18.84
CA VAL A 50 -8.93 36.90 -19.12
C VAL A 50 -7.43 36.59 -19.01
N PHE A 51 -7.09 35.36 -18.60
CA PHE A 51 -5.72 34.87 -18.50
C PHE A 51 -5.49 33.78 -19.54
N GLY A 52 -4.56 34.00 -20.45
CA GLY A 52 -4.44 33.12 -21.62
C GLY A 52 -3.30 33.46 -22.55
N GLY A 53 -3.23 32.70 -23.64
CA GLY A 53 -2.20 32.77 -24.66
C GLY A 53 -2.66 33.50 -25.91
N LEU A 54 -1.89 34.50 -26.33
CA LEU A 54 -2.09 35.21 -27.62
C LEU A 54 -1.22 34.65 -28.76
N GLN A 55 -0.48 33.56 -28.50
CA GLN A 55 0.45 32.91 -29.43
C GLN A 55 0.02 31.47 -29.68
N SER A 56 0.34 30.95 -30.87
CA SER A 56 0.08 29.56 -31.24
C SER A 56 0.72 28.58 -30.25
N GLN A 57 0.03 27.47 -29.95
CA GLN A 57 0.55 26.38 -29.11
C GLN A 57 0.82 26.78 -27.64
N THR A 58 0.13 27.80 -27.12
CA THR A 58 0.24 28.13 -25.70
C THR A 58 -0.21 26.95 -24.84
N ILE A 59 0.65 26.57 -23.87
CA ILE A 59 0.37 25.57 -22.85
C ILE A 59 0.37 26.27 -21.50
N ILE A 60 -0.69 26.05 -20.72
CA ILE A 60 -0.82 26.56 -19.36
C ILE A 60 -1.00 25.37 -18.42
N SER A 61 -0.23 25.33 -17.34
CA SER A 61 -0.29 24.23 -16.38
C SER A 61 -0.04 24.70 -14.96
N LYS A 62 -0.67 24.01 -14.00
CA LYS A 62 -0.50 24.28 -12.57
C LYS A 62 -0.79 23.03 -11.74
N VAL A 63 -0.09 22.95 -10.62
CA VAL A 63 -0.31 21.98 -9.55
C VAL A 63 -1.06 22.70 -8.44
N ILE A 64 -2.20 22.14 -8.04
CA ILE A 64 -3.02 22.69 -6.95
C ILE A 64 -3.12 21.64 -5.85
N PRO A 65 -2.45 21.83 -4.70
CA PRO A 65 -2.63 20.97 -3.54
C PRO A 65 -4.09 21.02 -3.08
N VAL A 66 -4.64 19.87 -2.72
CA VAL A 66 -6.02 19.73 -2.25
C VAL A 66 -6.06 18.94 -0.94
N PRO A 67 -7.01 19.22 -0.02
CA PRO A 67 -7.17 18.41 1.17
C PRO A 67 -7.71 17.02 0.83
N LYS A 68 -7.93 16.18 1.83
CA LYS A 68 -8.53 14.85 1.66
C LYS A 68 -9.97 14.98 1.20
N HIS A 69 -10.34 14.31 0.12
CA HIS A 69 -11.66 14.42 -0.50
C HIS A 69 -12.04 13.13 -1.22
N SER A 70 -13.33 12.99 -1.50
CA SER A 70 -13.88 11.89 -2.32
C SER A 70 -14.11 12.32 -3.76
N TYR A 71 -14.27 13.63 -3.96
CA TYR A 71 -14.86 14.17 -5.16
C TYR A 71 -14.46 15.63 -5.37
N ILE A 72 -14.22 15.98 -6.64
CA ILE A 72 -13.91 17.34 -7.07
C ILE A 72 -14.81 17.74 -8.22
N LYS A 73 -15.32 18.97 -8.14
CA LYS A 73 -15.99 19.66 -9.23
C LYS A 73 -15.20 20.88 -9.65
N ILE A 74 -14.92 21.00 -10.94
CA ILE A 74 -14.28 22.17 -11.54
C ILE A 74 -15.32 22.97 -12.33
N SER A 75 -15.23 24.30 -12.25
CA SER A 75 -15.95 25.23 -13.11
C SER A 75 -15.02 26.32 -13.59
N LEU A 76 -15.08 26.71 -14.86
CA LEU A 76 -14.29 27.82 -15.41
C LEU A 76 -14.92 28.38 -16.70
N ASP A 77 -14.64 29.64 -17.01
CA ASP A 77 -15.02 30.26 -18.28
C ASP A 77 -13.83 30.21 -19.24
N ILE A 78 -14.02 29.68 -20.45
CA ILE A 78 -13.07 29.78 -21.57
C ILE A 78 -13.51 30.89 -22.52
N TRP A 79 -12.55 31.68 -22.97
CA TRP A 79 -12.67 32.67 -24.02
C TRP A 79 -11.87 32.25 -25.25
N SER A 80 -12.39 32.49 -26.47
CA SER A 80 -11.66 32.31 -27.73
C SER A 80 -12.01 33.36 -28.80
N TYR A 81 -11.06 33.60 -29.72
CA TYR A 81 -11.17 34.47 -30.90
C TYR A 81 -11.54 33.68 -32.17
N GLU A 82 -12.57 34.11 -32.90
CA GLU A 82 -13.02 33.63 -34.24
C GLU A 82 -13.44 32.16 -34.42
N GLN A 83 -12.91 31.19 -33.69
CA GLN A 83 -13.26 29.77 -33.81
C GLN A 83 -13.59 29.12 -32.45
N LEU A 84 -14.62 28.27 -32.49
CA LEU A 84 -15.17 27.54 -31.34
C LEU A 84 -14.37 26.26 -31.08
N GLY A 85 -14.14 25.91 -29.81
CA GLY A 85 -13.74 24.56 -29.41
C GLY A 85 -12.24 24.26 -29.35
N GLN A 86 -11.37 25.27 -29.45
CA GLN A 86 -9.93 25.11 -29.65
C GLN A 86 -9.06 24.82 -28.41
N VAL A 87 -9.63 24.84 -27.21
CA VAL A 87 -8.89 24.57 -25.97
C VAL A 87 -9.24 23.18 -25.46
N LYS A 88 -8.21 22.37 -25.18
CA LYS A 88 -8.33 21.12 -24.43
C LYS A 88 -7.88 21.38 -23.00
N ILE A 89 -8.60 20.78 -22.05
CA ILE A 89 -8.37 20.94 -20.62
C ILE A 89 -8.32 19.55 -20.03
N TYR A 90 -7.27 19.28 -19.27
CA TYR A 90 -7.05 18.03 -18.59
C TYR A 90 -6.91 18.28 -17.09
N LEU A 91 -7.57 17.43 -16.30
CA LEU A 91 -7.33 17.26 -14.88
C LEU A 91 -6.69 15.90 -14.67
N ASP A 92 -5.42 15.90 -14.27
CA ASP A 92 -4.55 14.73 -14.34
C ASP A 92 -4.65 14.07 -15.72
N GLN A 93 -5.09 12.82 -15.85
CA GLN A 93 -5.31 12.16 -17.15
C GLN A 93 -6.66 12.46 -17.82
N ASN A 94 -7.61 13.08 -17.12
CA ASN A 94 -9.01 13.14 -17.58
C ASN A 94 -9.27 14.42 -18.37
N GLU A 95 -9.73 14.29 -19.61
CA GLU A 95 -10.19 15.44 -20.39
C GLU A 95 -11.52 15.95 -19.83
N VAL A 96 -11.62 17.27 -19.66
CA VAL A 96 -12.83 17.94 -19.16
C VAL A 96 -13.86 18.05 -20.31
N LEU A 97 -14.99 17.36 -20.16
CA LEU A 97 -16.08 17.39 -21.15
C LEU A 97 -16.76 18.77 -21.21
N LYS A 98 -17.10 19.19 -22.43
CA LYS A 98 -17.69 20.50 -22.73
C LYS A 98 -19.21 20.48 -22.61
N GLU A 99 -19.80 21.00 -21.53
CA GLU A 99 -21.19 21.49 -21.55
C GLU A 99 -21.22 22.88 -22.21
N SER A 100 -22.23 23.18 -23.03
CA SER A 100 -22.24 24.37 -23.88
C SER A 100 -23.43 25.30 -23.57
N GLN A 101 -23.23 26.23 -22.64
CA GLN A 101 -23.90 27.53 -22.71
C GLN A 101 -22.90 28.53 -23.30
N MET A 102 -23.23 29.09 -24.46
CA MET A 102 -22.35 29.94 -25.25
C MET A 102 -22.91 31.35 -25.31
N GLU A 103 -22.07 32.34 -25.01
CA GLU A 103 -22.44 33.74 -25.10
C GLU A 103 -21.42 34.52 -25.93
N LYS A 104 -21.89 35.36 -26.84
CA LYS A 104 -21.04 36.33 -27.55
C LYS A 104 -20.69 37.46 -26.59
N CYS A 105 -19.41 37.82 -26.49
CA CYS A 105 -18.95 38.80 -25.51
C CYS A 105 -18.59 40.19 -26.08
N SER A 106 -18.92 40.47 -27.33
CA SER A 106 -18.78 41.82 -27.93
C SER A 106 -19.38 41.86 -29.35
N GLU A 107 -19.41 43.03 -29.99
CA GLU A 107 -19.63 43.18 -31.45
C GLU A 107 -18.53 42.49 -32.30
N ASN A 108 -17.37 42.17 -31.69
CA ASN A 108 -16.30 41.36 -32.29
C ASN A 108 -16.58 39.86 -32.13
N LYS A 109 -15.93 39.03 -32.97
CA LYS A 109 -16.07 37.56 -33.10
C LYS A 109 -15.64 36.73 -31.85
N ASN A 110 -15.68 37.30 -30.65
CA ASN A 110 -15.29 36.67 -29.39
C ASN A 110 -16.42 35.86 -28.76
N VAL A 111 -16.10 34.66 -28.25
CA VAL A 111 -17.07 33.76 -27.59
C VAL A 111 -16.59 33.40 -26.19
N ILE A 112 -17.53 33.31 -25.23
CA ILE A 112 -17.33 32.71 -23.92
C ILE A 112 -18.06 31.36 -23.85
N GLN A 113 -17.41 30.37 -23.27
CA GLN A 113 -17.97 29.08 -22.92
C GLN A 113 -17.74 28.79 -21.44
N ALA A 114 -18.83 28.59 -20.68
CA ALA A 114 -18.75 28.08 -19.32
C ALA A 114 -18.56 26.55 -19.35
N ILE A 115 -17.55 26.06 -18.64
CA ILE A 115 -17.26 24.64 -18.49
C ILE A 115 -17.48 24.26 -17.04
N THR A 116 -18.13 23.12 -16.83
CA THR A 116 -18.25 22.49 -15.52
C THR A 116 -18.10 20.99 -15.66
N SER A 117 -17.32 20.38 -14.78
CA SER A 117 -17.13 18.94 -14.80
C SER A 117 -16.77 18.42 -13.42
N GLU A 118 -16.95 17.12 -13.25
CA GLU A 118 -17.01 16.44 -11.96
C GLU A 118 -16.22 15.14 -12.07
N PHE A 119 -15.32 14.89 -11.11
CA PHE A 119 -14.38 13.77 -11.15
C PHE A 119 -14.22 13.14 -9.77
N VAL A 120 -14.15 11.81 -9.77
CA VAL A 120 -13.58 11.08 -8.63
C VAL A 120 -12.07 11.29 -8.65
N HIS A 121 -11.53 11.70 -7.51
CA HIS A 121 -10.12 11.97 -7.34
C HIS A 121 -9.72 11.63 -5.91
N SER A 122 -8.52 11.08 -5.75
CA SER A 122 -8.04 10.52 -4.49
C SER A 122 -6.61 10.94 -4.15
N GLY A 123 -5.99 11.80 -4.96
CA GLY A 123 -4.62 12.28 -4.72
C GLY A 123 -4.57 13.58 -3.92
N SER A 124 -3.38 13.91 -3.41
CA SER A 124 -3.12 15.11 -2.61
C SER A 124 -3.01 16.42 -3.41
N SER A 125 -3.03 16.34 -4.74
CA SER A 125 -2.99 17.52 -5.62
C SER A 125 -3.70 17.23 -6.93
N ILE A 126 -4.21 18.26 -7.59
CA ILE A 126 -4.73 18.19 -8.97
C ILE A 126 -3.70 18.83 -9.90
N ILE A 127 -3.46 18.21 -11.05
CA ILE A 127 -2.70 18.83 -12.14
C ILE A 127 -3.67 19.32 -13.19
N ILE A 128 -3.67 20.63 -13.44
CA ILE A 128 -4.42 21.24 -14.55
C ILE A 128 -3.47 21.43 -15.72
N VAL A 129 -3.83 20.93 -16.89
CA VAL A 129 -3.13 21.20 -18.16
C VAL A 129 -4.13 21.73 -19.17
N MET A 130 -3.85 22.89 -19.74
CA MET A 130 -4.67 23.51 -20.78
C MET A 130 -3.81 23.81 -22.00
N ASN A 131 -4.30 23.50 -23.19
CA ASN A 131 -3.60 23.83 -24.43
C ASN A 131 -4.57 24.23 -25.54
N GLY A 132 -4.15 25.20 -26.36
CA GLY A 132 -4.82 25.58 -27.60
C GLY A 132 -4.35 24.74 -28.79
N ASP A 133 -5.25 24.39 -29.70
CA ASP A 133 -5.01 23.53 -30.87
C ASP A 133 -4.57 24.25 -32.17
N GLY A 134 -4.34 25.56 -32.15
CA GLY A 134 -4.44 26.37 -33.37
C GLY A 134 -3.15 26.92 -33.95
N GLN A 135 -3.26 27.29 -35.23
CA GLN A 135 -2.20 27.88 -36.04
C GLN A 135 -1.93 29.35 -35.68
N GLU A 136 -0.77 29.88 -36.09
CA GLU A 136 -0.34 31.26 -35.84
C GLU A 136 -1.42 32.27 -36.27
N ASN A 137 -1.73 33.22 -35.37
CA ASN A 137 -2.64 34.36 -35.54
C ASN A 137 -4.17 34.09 -35.53
N GLU A 138 -4.62 32.83 -35.45
CA GLU A 138 -6.07 32.51 -35.41
C GLU A 138 -6.55 31.97 -34.05
N ASN A 139 -5.66 31.47 -33.19
CA ASN A 139 -6.03 30.85 -31.91
C ASN A 139 -5.53 31.66 -30.72
N LYS A 140 -6.30 32.69 -30.38
CA LYS A 140 -6.19 33.40 -29.11
C LYS A 140 -7.24 32.85 -28.17
N TRP A 141 -6.80 32.40 -27.00
CA TRP A 141 -7.70 31.87 -25.98
C TRP A 141 -7.23 32.27 -24.58
N GLY A 142 -8.15 32.19 -23.63
CA GLY A 142 -7.86 32.39 -22.23
C GLY A 142 -8.97 31.86 -21.36
N PHE A 143 -8.75 31.87 -20.04
CA PHE A 143 -9.73 31.44 -19.07
C PHE A 143 -9.86 32.46 -17.94
N ARG A 144 -10.96 32.34 -17.18
CA ARG A 144 -11.21 33.07 -15.94
C ARG A 144 -12.22 32.30 -15.08
N ASN A 145 -12.51 32.83 -13.89
CA ASN A 145 -13.52 32.28 -12.99
C ASN A 145 -13.31 30.79 -12.70
N LEU A 146 -12.05 30.36 -12.59
CA LEU A 146 -11.71 28.99 -12.22
C LEU A 146 -12.10 28.76 -10.75
N VAL A 147 -13.00 27.81 -10.53
CA VAL A 147 -13.48 27.39 -9.21
C VAL A 147 -13.30 25.89 -9.09
N LEU A 148 -12.64 25.46 -8.03
CA LEU A 148 -12.59 24.07 -7.59
C LEU A 148 -13.49 23.93 -6.37
N MET A 149 -14.53 23.11 -6.46
CA MET A 149 -15.35 22.70 -5.33
C MET A 149 -14.92 21.30 -4.92
N ILE A 150 -14.56 21.15 -3.64
CA ILE A 150 -13.98 19.92 -3.11
C ILE A 150 -14.94 19.38 -2.06
N GLU A 151 -15.35 18.13 -2.20
CA GLU A 151 -16.12 17.44 -1.16
C GLU A 151 -15.12 16.76 -0.23
N GLU A 152 -14.77 17.45 0.87
CA GLU A 152 -13.84 16.93 1.86
C GLU A 152 -14.33 15.63 2.47
N CYS A 153 -13.39 14.75 2.80
CA CYS A 153 -13.74 13.53 3.50
C CYS A 153 -14.38 13.83 4.87
N PRO A 154 -15.36 13.02 5.34
CA PRO A 154 -15.96 13.22 6.66
C PRO A 154 -14.92 13.12 7.79
N GLY A 155 -14.73 14.20 8.56
CA GLY A 155 -13.98 14.20 9.82
C GLY A 155 -12.70 13.35 9.81
N LEU A 156 -12.55 12.43 10.77
CA LEU A 156 -11.38 11.58 10.97
C LEU A 156 -10.97 10.67 9.78
N CYS A 157 -11.68 10.75 8.65
CA CYS A 157 -11.30 10.09 7.39
C CYS A 157 -9.88 10.37 6.95
N GLN A 158 -9.12 9.31 6.73
CA GLN A 158 -7.87 9.40 5.97
C GLN A 158 -8.10 9.19 4.48
N VAL A 159 -9.09 8.37 4.12
CA VAL A 159 -9.43 8.00 2.75
C VAL A 159 -10.95 7.93 2.63
N CYS A 160 -11.51 8.52 1.56
CA CYS A 160 -12.93 8.41 1.26
C CYS A 160 -13.14 8.23 -0.25
N ASP A 161 -13.82 7.14 -0.63
CA ASP A 161 -14.25 6.95 -2.02
C ASP A 161 -15.74 7.28 -2.13
N TYR A 162 -16.12 7.99 -3.19
CA TYR A 162 -17.50 8.44 -3.47
C TYR A 162 -18.59 7.35 -3.32
N ILE A 163 -18.24 6.07 -3.44
CA ILE A 163 -19.20 4.97 -3.42
C ILE A 163 -19.49 4.45 -1.99
N ASN A 164 -18.50 4.45 -1.09
CA ASN A 164 -18.60 3.73 0.21
C ASN A 164 -17.87 4.49 1.32
N VAL A 165 -18.15 5.78 1.46
CA VAL A 165 -17.45 6.66 2.41
C VAL A 165 -17.48 6.09 3.83
N ASP A 166 -18.64 5.65 4.34
CA ASP A 166 -18.78 5.17 5.73
C ASP A 166 -17.94 3.93 6.04
N ASP A 167 -17.81 3.02 5.08
CA ASP A 167 -17.13 1.74 5.29
C ASP A 167 -15.60 1.88 5.20
N GLN A 168 -15.11 2.94 4.56
CA GLN A 168 -13.67 3.17 4.37
C GLN A 168 -13.07 4.20 5.33
N CYS A 169 -13.89 5.16 5.78
CA CYS A 169 -13.42 6.39 6.41
C CYS A 169 -12.47 6.17 7.59
N GLN A 170 -12.79 5.20 8.46
CA GLN A 170 -12.03 4.97 9.70
C GLN A 170 -11.11 3.75 9.65
N LYS A 171 -10.99 3.09 8.50
CA LYS A 171 -10.22 1.84 8.39
C LYS A 171 -8.80 2.04 7.86
N TRP A 172 -8.58 3.05 7.03
CA TRP A 172 -7.27 3.30 6.44
C TRP A 172 -6.43 4.20 7.33
N ILE A 173 -5.22 3.76 7.66
CA ILE A 173 -4.22 4.54 8.39
C ILE A 173 -3.10 4.91 7.42
N GLU A 174 -2.86 6.21 7.22
CA GLU A 174 -1.74 6.71 6.42
C GLU A 174 -0.42 6.45 7.16
N PHE A 175 0.54 5.83 6.48
CA PHE A 175 1.87 5.57 7.05
C PHE A 175 3.01 6.18 6.23
N GLN A 176 2.72 6.65 5.01
CA GLN A 176 3.69 7.37 4.19
C GLN A 176 2.97 8.37 3.30
N ASN A 177 3.53 9.57 3.22
CA ASN A 177 3.11 10.63 2.30
C ASN A 177 4.39 11.29 1.75
N SER A 178 4.60 11.20 0.44
CA SER A 178 5.86 11.62 -0.21
C SER A 178 5.58 12.44 -1.45
N TRP A 179 6.51 13.34 -1.78
CA TRP A 179 6.56 14.01 -3.09
C TRP A 179 5.32 14.87 -3.42
N THR A 180 4.75 15.55 -2.43
CA THR A 180 3.56 16.40 -2.55
C THR A 180 3.89 17.89 -2.71
N SER A 181 5.17 18.26 -2.62
CA SER A 181 5.59 19.67 -2.70
C SER A 181 5.34 20.26 -4.09
N THR A 182 4.87 21.50 -4.14
CA THR A 182 4.79 22.31 -5.36
C THR A 182 6.14 22.91 -5.77
N HIS A 183 7.19 22.71 -4.96
CA HIS A 183 8.53 23.21 -5.22
C HIS A 183 9.55 22.08 -5.29
N ILE A 184 10.27 22.03 -6.42
CA ILE A 184 11.25 20.99 -6.75
C ILE A 184 12.35 20.77 -5.69
N ASN A 185 12.74 21.83 -4.98
CA ASN A 185 13.83 21.78 -3.99
C ASN A 185 13.49 20.94 -2.74
N PHE A 186 12.20 20.63 -2.53
CA PHE A 186 11.73 19.86 -1.38
C PHE A 186 11.28 18.45 -1.78
N MET A 187 11.64 17.99 -2.98
CA MET A 187 11.33 16.64 -3.46
C MET A 187 12.46 15.66 -3.12
N GLY A 188 12.11 14.46 -2.67
CA GLY A 188 13.04 13.33 -2.56
C GLY A 188 13.83 13.23 -1.25
N GLN A 189 13.41 13.90 -0.18
CA GLN A 189 14.06 13.84 1.13
C GLN A 189 13.55 12.69 2.04
N ASP A 190 12.69 11.83 1.49
CA ASP A 190 11.83 10.94 2.30
C ASP A 190 12.38 9.51 2.40
N GLY A 191 13.69 9.33 2.21
CA GLY A 191 14.41 8.07 2.41
C GLY A 191 14.20 7.00 1.34
N TRP A 192 13.71 7.35 0.15
CA TRP A 192 13.61 6.44 -0.99
C TRP A 192 14.98 6.22 -1.64
N ILE A 193 15.25 4.98 -2.03
CA ILE A 193 16.51 4.57 -2.65
C ILE A 193 16.33 4.59 -4.17
N SER A 194 17.14 5.37 -4.89
CA SER A 194 17.18 5.27 -6.35
C SER A 194 17.95 4.05 -6.81
N LEU A 195 17.32 3.30 -7.71
CA LEU A 195 17.91 2.14 -8.37
C LEU A 195 18.51 2.62 -9.69
N GLY A 196 19.83 2.45 -9.89
CA GLY A 196 20.52 2.71 -11.17
C GLY A 196 20.46 4.15 -11.72
N GLY A 197 19.85 5.09 -10.99
CA GLY A 197 19.47 6.41 -11.50
C GLY A 197 20.20 7.59 -10.87
N ILE A 198 19.94 8.78 -11.42
CA ILE A 198 20.40 10.03 -10.83
C ILE A 198 19.35 10.48 -9.82
N ASN A 199 19.72 10.52 -8.54
CA ASN A 199 18.88 11.09 -7.48
C ASN A 199 18.49 12.53 -7.81
N GLY A 200 17.23 12.86 -7.56
CA GLY A 200 16.72 14.23 -7.63
C GLY A 200 15.39 14.34 -8.34
N ALA A 201 14.88 15.55 -8.36
CA ALA A 201 13.63 15.90 -9.00
C ALA A 201 13.86 16.72 -10.27
N THR A 202 12.85 16.73 -11.13
CA THR A 202 12.76 17.57 -12.34
C THR A 202 11.47 18.37 -12.30
N ASN A 203 11.41 19.43 -13.10
CA ASN A 203 10.18 20.20 -13.30
C ASN A 203 9.67 19.91 -14.71
N CYS A 204 8.43 19.43 -14.81
CA CYS A 204 7.75 19.15 -16.06
C CYS A 204 6.61 20.14 -16.26
N GLY A 205 6.86 21.24 -16.97
CA GLY A 205 5.89 22.32 -17.18
C GLY A 205 5.20 22.78 -15.90
N GLY A 206 5.97 23.21 -14.91
CA GLY A 206 5.45 23.66 -13.61
C GLY A 206 5.15 22.54 -12.62
N VAL A 207 5.22 21.27 -13.02
CA VAL A 207 4.93 20.11 -12.16
C VAL A 207 6.24 19.51 -11.64
N PRO A 208 6.56 19.62 -10.33
CA PRO A 208 7.70 18.93 -9.76
C PRO A 208 7.46 17.42 -9.74
N LEU A 209 8.48 16.65 -10.09
CA LEU A 209 8.47 15.19 -10.12
C LEU A 209 9.75 14.67 -9.48
N ILE A 210 9.67 13.66 -8.61
CA ILE A 210 10.87 12.86 -8.33
C ILE A 210 11.20 12.04 -9.58
N GLY A 211 12.47 12.01 -9.97
CA GLY A 211 12.85 11.51 -11.29
C GLY A 211 12.51 12.49 -12.41
N GLY A 212 11.93 11.98 -13.49
CA GLY A 212 11.58 12.67 -14.72
C GLY A 212 12.75 12.77 -15.70
N TYR A 213 12.67 13.76 -16.61
CA TYR A 213 13.60 13.92 -17.72
C TYR A 213 15.06 13.94 -17.28
N LYS A 214 15.89 13.10 -17.91
CA LYS A 214 17.32 12.85 -17.60
C LYS A 214 17.59 12.21 -16.23
N LYS A 215 16.57 11.67 -15.55
CA LYS A 215 16.72 11.09 -14.20
C LYS A 215 16.33 9.63 -14.12
N PHE A 216 15.11 9.26 -14.55
CA PHE A 216 14.66 7.87 -14.57
C PHE A 216 14.28 7.44 -16.00
N GLY A 217 15.19 6.73 -16.68
CA GLY A 217 14.97 6.00 -17.93
C GLY A 217 15.24 4.49 -17.76
N GLN A 218 15.94 3.88 -18.71
CA GLN A 218 16.27 2.45 -18.69
C GLN A 218 16.95 2.01 -17.37
N ARG A 219 16.42 0.92 -16.78
CA ARG A 219 16.92 0.28 -15.55
C ARG A 219 16.99 1.24 -14.34
N GLN A 220 16.19 2.30 -14.37
CA GLN A 220 16.11 3.28 -13.29
C GLN A 220 14.76 3.22 -12.59
N GLY A 221 14.74 3.59 -11.31
CA GLY A 221 13.53 3.61 -10.52
C GLY A 221 13.76 3.94 -9.05
N LEU A 222 12.75 3.66 -8.22
CA LEU A 222 12.76 3.92 -6.79
C LEU A 222 12.31 2.69 -6.00
N ARG A 223 12.96 2.49 -4.84
CA ARG A 223 12.66 1.43 -3.87
C ARG A 223 12.56 2.00 -2.46
N LYS A 224 11.64 1.47 -1.67
CA LYS A 224 11.65 1.63 -0.21
C LYS A 224 11.13 0.38 0.49
N ILE A 225 11.72 0.08 1.64
CA ILE A 225 11.25 -0.98 2.55
C ILE A 225 10.75 -0.29 3.81
N ILE A 226 9.54 -0.62 4.24
CA ILE A 226 8.86 0.03 5.36
C ILE A 226 8.33 -1.05 6.31
N LYS A 227 8.66 -0.96 7.60
CA LYS A 227 8.07 -1.81 8.64
C LYS A 227 6.65 -1.37 8.94
N LEU A 228 5.75 -2.33 9.13
CA LEU A 228 4.34 -2.11 9.37
C LEU A 228 3.87 -2.88 10.59
N VAL A 229 2.86 -2.33 11.26
CA VAL A 229 2.12 -3.03 12.32
C VAL A 229 1.19 -4.10 11.71
N PRO A 230 0.64 -5.04 12.50
CA PRO A 230 -0.33 -6.02 12.00
C PRO A 230 -1.46 -5.40 11.19
N HIS A 231 -1.63 -5.88 9.97
CA HIS A 231 -2.60 -5.38 8.99
C HIS A 231 -2.95 -6.50 7.98
N TYR A 232 -3.95 -6.26 7.14
CA TYR A 232 -4.39 -7.24 6.14
C TYR A 232 -4.51 -6.69 4.71
N LYS A 233 -4.43 -5.37 4.53
CA LYS A 233 -4.45 -4.69 3.23
C LYS A 233 -3.58 -3.46 3.20
N LEU A 234 -3.10 -3.13 2.01
CA LEU A 234 -2.47 -1.87 1.66
C LEU A 234 -3.26 -1.14 0.59
N ARG A 235 -3.22 0.18 0.62
CA ARG A 235 -3.69 1.06 -0.46
C ARG A 235 -2.58 2.01 -0.85
N LEU A 236 -2.38 2.19 -2.15
CA LEU A 236 -1.34 3.05 -2.72
C LEU A 236 -2.01 4.03 -3.69
N ASN A 237 -1.79 5.32 -3.48
CA ASN A 237 -2.08 6.38 -4.44
C ASN A 237 -0.75 6.97 -4.93
N VAL A 238 -0.58 7.14 -6.24
CA VAL A 238 0.57 7.83 -6.81
C VAL A 238 0.19 8.45 -8.14
N LEU A 239 0.85 9.53 -8.52
CA LEU A 239 0.76 10.07 -9.87
C LEU A 239 2.06 9.82 -10.63
N TRP A 240 1.91 9.10 -11.73
CA TRP A 240 2.96 8.72 -12.67
C TRP A 240 3.05 9.72 -13.81
N ALA A 241 4.26 10.12 -14.19
CA ALA A 241 4.50 10.97 -15.35
C ALA A 241 5.18 10.16 -16.45
N LYS A 242 4.54 10.03 -17.63
CA LYS A 242 5.17 9.52 -18.85
C LYS A 242 5.76 10.69 -19.64
N ILE A 243 7.04 10.59 -20.00
CA ILE A 243 7.79 11.66 -20.67
C ILE A 243 8.60 11.07 -21.83
N ASP A 244 8.57 11.78 -22.95
CA ASP A 244 9.31 11.48 -24.18
C ASP A 244 8.87 10.18 -24.91
N SER A 245 9.82 9.43 -25.49
CA SER A 245 9.62 8.62 -26.70
C SER A 245 9.13 7.20 -26.50
N TRP A 246 8.43 6.91 -25.40
CA TRP A 246 8.02 5.54 -25.04
C TRP A 246 7.38 4.80 -26.22
N ASP A 247 7.68 3.53 -26.44
CA ASP A 247 7.25 2.82 -27.66
C ASP A 247 6.74 1.38 -27.45
N ASN A 248 5.73 1.26 -26.56
CA ASN A 248 5.08 0.05 -26.02
C ASN A 248 5.71 -0.47 -24.72
N GLU A 249 6.49 0.36 -24.06
CA GLU A 249 7.10 0.05 -22.77
C GLU A 249 6.15 0.35 -21.62
N LYS A 250 6.44 -0.22 -20.47
CA LYS A 250 5.54 -0.26 -19.32
C LYS A 250 6.08 0.54 -18.15
N GLY A 251 5.19 1.27 -17.48
CA GLY A 251 5.39 1.68 -16.09
C GLY A 251 4.96 0.53 -15.18
N LEU A 252 5.67 0.32 -14.08
CA LEU A 252 5.47 -0.81 -13.18
C LEU A 252 5.43 -0.37 -11.71
N ILE A 253 4.54 -0.96 -10.93
CA ILE A 253 4.55 -0.91 -9.46
C ILE A 253 4.61 -2.34 -8.95
N LEU A 254 5.61 -2.64 -8.13
CA LEU A 254 5.76 -3.93 -7.47
C LEU A 254 5.63 -3.77 -5.95
N ILE A 255 4.95 -4.71 -5.32
CA ILE A 255 4.87 -4.88 -3.86
C ILE A 255 5.49 -6.24 -3.54
N ASP A 256 6.54 -6.25 -2.72
CA ASP A 256 7.33 -7.43 -2.36
C ASP A 256 7.82 -8.23 -3.57
N GLY A 257 8.20 -7.52 -4.63
CA GLY A 257 8.66 -8.11 -5.89
C GLY A 257 7.54 -8.62 -6.81
N LYS A 258 6.28 -8.60 -6.37
CA LYS A 258 5.12 -8.95 -7.19
C LYS A 258 4.57 -7.71 -7.91
N GLU A 259 4.36 -7.81 -9.22
CA GLU A 259 3.70 -6.76 -10.00
C GLU A 259 2.25 -6.59 -9.55
N VAL A 260 1.90 -5.39 -9.09
CA VAL A 260 0.53 -5.02 -8.66
C VAL A 260 -0.11 -4.01 -9.62
N TRP A 261 0.69 -3.36 -10.46
CA TRP A 261 0.23 -2.55 -11.58
C TRP A 261 1.26 -2.52 -12.69
N SER A 262 0.77 -2.57 -13.92
CA SER A 262 1.53 -2.38 -15.14
C SER A 262 0.64 -1.69 -16.17
N GLN A 263 1.20 -0.70 -16.87
CA GLN A 263 0.54 -0.08 -18.02
C GLN A 263 1.56 0.21 -19.12
N SER A 264 1.27 -0.24 -20.35
CA SER A 264 2.02 0.12 -21.54
C SER A 264 1.68 1.54 -21.99
N PHE A 265 2.69 2.30 -22.42
CA PHE A 265 2.54 3.61 -23.05
C PHE A 265 3.27 3.67 -24.40
N ASN A 266 2.76 4.54 -25.25
CA ASN A 266 3.33 4.89 -26.55
C ASN A 266 3.67 6.38 -26.63
N ASN A 267 4.36 6.74 -27.70
CA ASN A 267 4.92 8.06 -27.90
C ASN A 267 3.81 9.12 -28.03
N ASN A 268 2.65 8.72 -28.55
CA ASN A 268 1.45 9.51 -28.75
C ASN A 268 0.40 9.39 -27.63
N ASP A 269 0.70 8.71 -26.52
CA ASP A 269 -0.18 8.70 -25.35
C ASP A 269 0.03 9.97 -24.52
N GLY A 270 -1.05 10.75 -24.29
CA GLY A 270 -1.01 11.96 -23.46
C GLY A 270 -1.97 13.06 -23.88
N TYR A 271 -1.67 14.29 -23.48
CA TYR A 271 -2.53 15.48 -23.61
C TYR A 271 -2.68 16.05 -25.03
N GLY A 272 -2.21 15.35 -26.06
CA GLY A 272 -2.04 15.95 -27.39
C GLY A 272 -0.89 16.96 -27.47
N ILE A 273 -0.17 17.21 -26.37
CA ILE A 273 0.98 18.13 -26.29
C ILE A 273 2.15 17.53 -25.52
N LYS A 274 3.32 18.12 -25.74
CA LYS A 274 4.52 17.88 -24.96
C LYS A 274 4.70 18.98 -23.93
N LEU A 275 4.70 18.61 -22.65
CA LEU A 275 4.84 19.55 -21.55
C LEU A 275 6.30 19.71 -21.10
N CYS A 276 7.10 18.65 -21.26
CA CYS A 276 8.53 18.62 -20.93
C CYS A 276 9.23 17.46 -21.64
N GLY A 277 10.56 17.39 -21.48
CA GLY A 277 11.40 16.33 -22.05
C GLY A 277 12.36 16.85 -23.10
N ASN A 278 12.68 16.02 -24.09
CA ASN A 278 13.50 16.38 -25.25
C ASN A 278 12.75 17.32 -26.22
N SER A 279 13.39 17.74 -27.32
CA SER A 279 12.83 18.71 -28.27
C SER A 279 11.75 18.17 -29.22
N GLU A 280 11.48 16.87 -29.25
CA GLU A 280 10.56 16.25 -30.21
C GLU A 280 9.09 16.39 -29.78
N ALA A 281 8.34 17.28 -30.45
CA ALA A 281 6.95 17.63 -30.08
C ALA A 281 5.94 16.46 -30.19
N LYS A 282 6.23 15.44 -31.01
CA LYS A 282 5.38 14.25 -31.18
C LYS A 282 5.33 13.36 -29.93
N TYR A 283 6.27 13.54 -29.00
CA TYR A 283 6.37 12.76 -27.78
C TYR A 283 5.53 13.41 -26.68
N LEU A 284 4.30 12.93 -26.54
CA LEU A 284 3.32 13.56 -25.67
C LEU A 284 3.60 13.24 -24.20
N THR A 285 3.28 14.20 -23.34
CA THR A 285 3.36 14.04 -21.89
C THR A 285 2.02 13.57 -21.34
N LEU A 286 2.05 12.68 -20.35
CA LEU A 286 0.87 12.24 -19.62
C LEU A 286 1.16 12.17 -18.13
N PHE A 287 0.30 12.75 -17.31
CA PHE A 287 0.21 12.43 -15.90
C PHE A 287 -0.94 11.45 -15.66
N LYS A 288 -0.64 10.33 -15.01
CA LYS A 288 -1.56 9.24 -14.75
C LYS A 288 -1.61 8.95 -13.26
N ARG A 289 -2.74 9.24 -12.64
CA ARG A 289 -3.04 8.84 -11.27
C ARG A 289 -3.38 7.36 -11.20
N ILE A 290 -2.79 6.69 -10.23
CA ILE A 290 -2.89 5.27 -9.97
C ILE A 290 -3.36 5.10 -8.52
N ASP A 291 -4.41 4.33 -8.32
CA ASP A 291 -4.97 4.00 -7.01
C ASP A 291 -5.22 2.50 -6.94
N LEU A 292 -4.52 1.82 -6.03
CA LEU A 292 -4.48 0.36 -5.94
C LEU A 292 -4.75 -0.08 -4.52
N THR A 293 -5.47 -1.19 -4.37
CA THR A 293 -5.62 -1.88 -3.09
C THR A 293 -5.14 -3.32 -3.25
N VAL A 294 -4.27 -3.76 -2.35
CA VAL A 294 -3.71 -5.12 -2.35
C VAL A 294 -3.87 -5.77 -0.99
N ASN A 295 -4.05 -7.09 -0.95
CA ASN A 295 -3.95 -7.86 0.29
C ASN A 295 -2.48 -7.97 0.67
N HIS A 296 -2.17 -7.71 1.93
CA HIS A 296 -0.81 -7.80 2.45
C HIS A 296 -0.87 -7.89 3.98
N THR A 297 -0.10 -8.83 4.53
CA THR A 297 -0.05 -9.15 5.97
C THR A 297 1.38 -9.18 6.52
N GLY A 298 2.38 -8.94 5.69
CA GLY A 298 3.78 -8.91 6.10
C GLY A 298 4.07 -7.82 7.14
N ASP A 299 5.03 -8.06 8.02
CA ASP A 299 5.52 -7.10 9.02
C ASP A 299 6.38 -5.97 8.43
N GLN A 300 6.66 -6.06 7.13
CA GLN A 300 7.27 -5.03 6.31
C GLN A 300 6.72 -5.13 4.88
N VAL A 301 6.85 -4.05 4.12
CA VAL A 301 6.54 -4.01 2.69
C VAL A 301 7.72 -3.41 1.93
N GLN A 302 8.10 -4.05 0.82
CA GLN A 302 8.97 -3.45 -0.19
C GLN A 302 8.10 -2.90 -1.33
N ILE A 303 8.29 -1.63 -1.68
CA ILE A 303 7.59 -0.97 -2.79
C ILE A 303 8.61 -0.52 -3.81
N ASP A 304 8.42 -0.94 -5.06
CA ASP A 304 9.25 -0.58 -6.19
C ASP A 304 8.44 0.12 -7.28
N PHE A 305 8.96 1.25 -7.76
CA PHE A 305 8.48 1.94 -8.96
C PHE A 305 9.51 1.78 -10.07
N LEU A 306 9.17 1.04 -11.12
CA LEU A 306 10.07 0.62 -12.19
C LEU A 306 9.47 0.88 -13.58
N SER A 307 10.25 0.64 -14.61
CA SER A 307 9.76 0.62 -15.99
C SER A 307 10.48 -0.43 -16.83
N THR A 308 9.93 -0.72 -18.01
CA THR A 308 10.60 -1.52 -19.04
C THR A 308 11.28 -0.67 -20.10
N LEU A 309 11.54 0.62 -19.80
CA LEU A 309 12.19 1.54 -20.74
C LEU A 309 13.51 0.99 -21.24
N ASP A 310 13.78 1.17 -22.53
CA ASP A 310 14.98 0.64 -23.17
C ASP A 310 16.02 1.70 -23.57
N GLN A 311 15.67 2.99 -23.47
CA GLN A 311 16.56 4.13 -23.70
C GLN A 311 16.93 4.89 -22.42
N GLY A 312 17.94 5.76 -22.55
CA GLY A 312 18.39 6.65 -21.48
C GLY A 312 17.35 7.69 -21.09
N GLY A 313 17.47 8.25 -19.88
CA GLY A 313 16.52 9.23 -19.34
C GLY A 313 16.36 10.52 -20.17
N ASP A 314 17.27 10.80 -21.11
CA ASP A 314 17.19 11.92 -22.05
C ASP A 314 16.36 11.64 -23.31
N ASP A 315 15.92 10.39 -23.51
CA ASP A 315 15.04 9.98 -24.60
C ASP A 315 13.76 9.30 -24.11
N GLU A 316 13.84 8.48 -23.05
CA GLU A 316 12.67 7.88 -22.42
C GLU A 316 12.74 8.10 -20.92
N SER A 317 11.71 8.71 -20.34
CA SER A 317 11.72 8.92 -18.91
C SER A 317 10.37 8.86 -18.23
N PHE A 318 10.39 8.61 -16.93
CA PHE A 318 9.25 8.79 -16.04
C PHE A 318 9.59 9.58 -14.80
N GLY A 319 8.57 10.17 -14.20
CA GLY A 319 8.65 10.76 -12.86
C GLY A 319 7.46 10.36 -12.01
N LEU A 320 7.57 10.59 -10.70
CA LEU A 320 6.52 10.28 -9.74
C LEU A 320 6.23 11.51 -8.87
N ARG A 321 5.01 11.55 -8.31
CA ARG A 321 4.61 12.52 -7.29
C ARG A 321 3.35 12.05 -6.58
N ASP A 322 2.95 12.76 -5.54
CA ASP A 322 1.73 12.52 -4.77
C ASP A 322 1.62 11.07 -4.25
N LEU A 323 2.72 10.52 -3.72
CA LEU A 323 2.67 9.16 -3.17
C LEU A 323 2.03 9.18 -1.79
N GLN A 324 0.90 8.49 -1.64
CA GLN A 324 0.26 8.22 -0.36
C GLN A 324 0.11 6.71 -0.16
N LEU A 325 0.51 6.22 1.00
CA LEU A 325 0.38 4.81 1.38
C LEU A 325 -0.44 4.67 2.66
N PHE A 326 -1.38 3.73 2.61
CA PHE A 326 -2.28 3.41 3.71
C PHE A 326 -2.28 1.92 3.99
N TYR A 327 -2.54 1.54 5.24
CA TYR A 327 -2.80 0.16 5.62
C TYR A 327 -4.13 0.03 6.35
N ASN A 328 -4.71 -1.17 6.32
CA ASN A 328 -5.91 -1.50 7.08
C ASN A 328 -5.52 -2.42 8.26
N PRO A 329 -5.55 -1.93 9.51
CA PRO A 329 -5.00 -2.64 10.66
C PRO A 329 -5.80 -3.90 10.99
N CYS A 330 -5.14 -4.84 11.65
CA CYS A 330 -5.83 -5.87 12.40
C CYS A 330 -6.52 -5.27 13.64
N SER A 331 -7.50 -6.00 14.18
CA SER A 331 -8.10 -5.65 15.46
C SER A 331 -7.07 -5.68 16.60
N ASN A 332 -7.34 -4.98 17.70
CA ASN A 332 -6.42 -4.90 18.83
C ASN A 332 -6.04 -6.28 19.36
N SER A 333 -4.75 -6.46 19.67
CA SER A 333 -4.16 -7.72 20.14
C SER A 333 -4.20 -8.87 19.11
N CYS A 334 -4.35 -8.54 17.82
CA CYS A 334 -4.24 -9.49 16.73
C CYS A 334 -2.97 -9.23 15.92
N ASP A 335 -2.07 -10.21 15.87
CA ASP A 335 -0.80 -10.15 15.12
C ASP A 335 -0.97 -10.54 13.63
N LEU A 336 -2.05 -11.27 13.30
CA LEU A 336 -2.38 -11.63 11.93
C LEU A 336 -3.88 -11.76 11.76
N CYS A 337 -4.43 -11.14 10.72
CA CYS A 337 -5.85 -11.16 10.43
C CYS A 337 -6.13 -11.25 8.92
N ARG A 338 -7.35 -11.65 8.57
CA ARG A 338 -7.87 -11.57 7.19
C ARG A 338 -8.82 -10.38 6.96
N GLY A 339 -9.13 -9.65 8.02
CA GLY A 339 -10.15 -8.64 8.07
C GLY A 339 -10.06 -7.79 9.35
N PRO A 340 -10.89 -6.75 9.44
CA PRO A 340 -10.75 -5.74 10.50
C PRO A 340 -11.41 -6.17 11.81
N GLU A 341 -12.27 -7.18 11.81
CA GLU A 341 -13.04 -7.58 12.99
C GLU A 341 -12.25 -8.53 13.91
N GLN A 342 -12.64 -8.62 15.19
CA GLN A 342 -12.04 -9.57 16.13
C GLN A 342 -12.15 -11.03 15.65
N LYS A 343 -13.29 -11.40 15.05
CA LYS A 343 -13.53 -12.73 14.47
C LYS A 343 -12.67 -13.04 13.26
N ASP A 344 -12.05 -12.03 12.64
CA ASP A 344 -11.16 -12.18 11.50
C ASP A 344 -9.69 -12.39 11.91
N CYS A 345 -9.43 -12.43 13.22
CA CYS A 345 -8.11 -12.71 13.73
C CYS A 345 -7.71 -14.17 13.50
N ILE A 346 -6.47 -14.37 13.10
CA ILE A 346 -5.83 -15.66 12.82
C ILE A 346 -4.75 -15.96 13.87
N LYS A 347 -4.03 -14.94 14.35
CA LYS A 347 -3.00 -15.07 15.39
C LYS A 347 -3.10 -13.93 16.38
N CYS A 348 -3.15 -14.26 17.67
CA CYS A 348 -3.24 -13.28 18.75
C CYS A 348 -1.87 -12.86 19.29
N SER A 349 -1.76 -11.59 19.69
CA SER A 349 -0.59 -11.02 20.35
C SER A 349 -0.48 -11.48 21.82
N ASN A 350 0.73 -11.41 22.38
CA ASN A 350 1.00 -11.51 23.83
C ASN A 350 0.39 -12.74 24.51
N ASN A 351 0.39 -13.89 23.84
CA ASN A 351 -0.20 -15.14 24.33
C ASN A 351 -1.69 -14.98 24.70
N GLN A 352 -2.45 -14.11 24.03
CA GLN A 352 -3.92 -14.14 24.15
C GLN A 352 -4.48 -15.34 23.39
N LEU A 353 -5.59 -15.91 23.85
CA LEU A 353 -6.21 -17.08 23.22
C LEU A 353 -7.12 -16.65 22.07
N LEU A 354 -6.94 -17.28 20.91
CA LEU A 354 -7.87 -17.12 19.80
C LEU A 354 -9.14 -17.93 20.06
N GLN A 355 -10.28 -17.25 20.19
CA GLN A 355 -11.59 -17.88 20.24
C GLN A 355 -12.33 -17.65 18.93
N SER A 356 -12.78 -18.73 18.28
CA SER A 356 -13.29 -18.73 16.90
C SER A 356 -14.38 -17.70 16.60
N PHE A 357 -15.12 -17.21 17.59
CA PHE A 357 -16.16 -16.19 17.41
C PHE A 357 -15.85 -14.83 18.04
N TYR A 358 -15.00 -14.80 19.08
CA TYR A 358 -14.74 -13.60 19.90
C TYR A 358 -13.35 -12.99 19.68
N GLY A 359 -12.57 -13.55 18.75
CA GLY A 359 -11.19 -13.13 18.50
C GLY A 359 -10.28 -13.36 19.69
N CYS A 360 -9.31 -12.45 19.88
CA CYS A 360 -8.33 -12.55 20.94
C CYS A 360 -8.91 -12.15 22.29
N GLN A 361 -8.87 -13.09 23.23
CA GLN A 361 -9.36 -12.90 24.59
C GLN A 361 -8.22 -13.12 25.59
N THR A 362 -8.18 -12.27 26.62
CA THR A 362 -7.36 -12.52 27.81
C THR A 362 -8.02 -13.61 28.64
N GLN A 363 -7.49 -14.83 28.61
CA GLN A 363 -7.87 -15.91 29.52
C GLN A 363 -6.64 -16.46 30.25
N VAL A 364 -6.87 -16.88 31.50
CA VAL A 364 -6.07 -17.62 32.50
C VAL A 364 -4.55 -17.54 32.36
N ALA A 365 -3.84 -17.27 33.46
CA ALA A 365 -2.37 -17.16 33.50
C ALA A 365 -1.67 -18.47 33.07
N PHE A 366 -1.50 -18.65 31.76
CA PHE A 366 -0.56 -19.58 31.17
C PHE A 366 0.84 -19.01 31.37
N HIS A 367 1.67 -19.76 32.08
CA HIS A 367 3.08 -19.40 32.24
C HIS A 367 3.88 -20.01 31.11
N LEU A 368 4.75 -19.20 30.50
CA LEU A 368 5.62 -19.65 29.42
C LEU A 368 6.66 -20.62 29.97
N LEU A 369 6.63 -21.87 29.49
CA LEU A 369 7.68 -22.85 29.78
C LEU A 369 8.87 -22.63 28.86
N GLN A 370 8.60 -22.51 27.56
CA GLN A 370 9.63 -22.36 26.54
C GLN A 370 9.08 -21.64 25.30
N ALA A 371 9.84 -20.69 24.75
CA ALA A 371 9.56 -20.00 23.49
C ALA A 371 10.85 -19.91 22.65
N ASN A 372 10.80 -20.34 21.39
CA ASN A 372 11.95 -20.31 20.48
C ASN A 372 11.54 -20.00 19.04
N PHE A 373 12.55 -19.73 18.20
CA PHE A 373 12.39 -19.55 16.75
C PHE A 373 11.59 -18.32 16.29
N TYR A 374 11.44 -17.30 17.16
CA TYR A 374 10.78 -16.04 16.82
C TYR A 374 11.66 -15.06 16.04
N GLN A 375 12.99 -15.19 16.15
CA GLN A 375 13.92 -14.36 15.39
C GLN A 375 13.87 -14.68 13.89
N ASP A 376 14.14 -13.70 13.02
CA ASP A 376 14.13 -13.91 11.57
C ASP A 376 15.10 -15.01 11.15
N ARG A 377 16.28 -15.05 11.76
CA ARG A 377 17.35 -16.02 11.48
C ARG A 377 17.80 -16.71 12.78
N PHE A 378 17.72 -18.03 12.83
CA PHE A 378 18.28 -18.86 13.90
C PHE A 378 19.10 -20.03 13.31
N THR A 379 20.01 -20.58 14.10
CA THR A 379 20.95 -21.62 13.68
C THR A 379 21.00 -22.81 14.64
N ASN A 380 20.27 -22.74 15.76
CA ASN A 380 20.19 -23.80 16.76
C ASN A 380 18.80 -24.46 16.69
N SER A 381 18.74 -25.78 16.87
CA SER A 381 17.47 -26.53 16.97
C SER A 381 16.86 -26.49 18.37
N GLU A 382 17.50 -25.83 19.34
CA GLU A 382 16.95 -25.61 20.69
C GLU A 382 16.50 -26.91 21.39
N GLY A 383 17.21 -28.01 21.11
CA GLY A 383 16.95 -29.33 21.70
C GLY A 383 15.83 -30.13 21.02
N TRP A 384 15.30 -29.65 19.89
CA TRP A 384 14.43 -30.45 19.03
C TRP A 384 15.24 -31.51 18.28
N ILE A 385 14.68 -32.71 18.19
CA ILE A 385 15.25 -33.84 17.48
C ILE A 385 14.44 -34.04 16.20
N LEU A 386 15.09 -33.93 15.05
CA LEU A 386 14.51 -34.29 13.76
C LEU A 386 14.94 -35.72 13.41
N LYS A 387 13.99 -36.59 13.06
CA LYS A 387 14.21 -37.97 12.62
C LYS A 387 13.81 -38.10 11.15
N GLU A 388 14.40 -39.11 10.49
CA GLU A 388 14.16 -39.42 9.07
C GLU A 388 14.40 -38.22 8.14
N THR A 389 15.36 -37.35 8.49
CA THR A 389 15.69 -36.18 7.69
C THR A 389 16.46 -36.57 6.43
N LYS A 390 16.10 -35.97 5.29
CA LYS A 390 16.75 -36.23 3.99
C LYS A 390 17.99 -35.37 3.72
N SER A 391 18.18 -34.32 4.52
CA SER A 391 19.34 -33.43 4.46
C SER A 391 20.16 -33.44 5.75
N ASN A 392 21.45 -33.16 5.62
CA ASN A 392 22.34 -32.88 6.77
C ASN A 392 22.02 -31.55 7.45
N THR A 393 21.21 -30.69 6.82
CA THR A 393 20.76 -29.41 7.39
C THR A 393 19.41 -29.59 8.08
N MET A 394 19.31 -29.22 9.35
CA MET A 394 18.04 -29.23 10.09
C MET A 394 17.26 -27.92 9.98
N ILE A 395 17.90 -26.83 9.53
CA ILE A 395 17.32 -25.50 9.48
C ILE A 395 17.48 -24.98 8.06
N THR A 396 16.37 -24.56 7.46
CA THR A 396 16.34 -24.01 6.10
C THR A 396 15.90 -22.57 6.10
N ILE A 397 16.11 -21.90 4.97
CA ILE A 397 15.65 -20.54 4.72
C ILE A 397 14.40 -20.64 3.85
N CYS A 398 13.30 -20.09 4.34
CA CYS A 398 12.12 -19.78 3.53
C CYS A 398 11.97 -18.26 3.46
N GLN A 399 12.07 -17.70 2.25
CA GLN A 399 12.17 -16.26 2.01
C GLN A 399 13.26 -15.60 2.89
N GLN A 400 12.89 -14.63 3.73
CA GLN A 400 13.80 -13.92 4.63
C GLN A 400 13.88 -14.55 6.03
N LYS A 401 13.17 -15.65 6.27
CA LYS A 401 13.00 -16.28 7.58
C LYS A 401 13.63 -17.68 7.59
N THR A 402 14.19 -18.11 8.73
CA THR A 402 14.59 -19.52 8.93
C THR A 402 13.44 -20.32 9.54
N ILE A 403 13.38 -21.60 9.20
CA ILE A 403 12.47 -22.59 9.78
C ILE A 403 13.25 -23.84 10.18
N LEU A 404 12.83 -24.51 11.24
CA LEU A 404 13.34 -25.82 11.62
C LEU A 404 12.62 -26.87 10.75
N GLY A 405 13.36 -27.72 10.05
CA GLY A 405 12.87 -28.49 8.91
C GLY A 405 12.92 -27.69 7.61
N GLY A 406 11.85 -27.78 6.82
CA GLY A 406 11.65 -27.08 5.56
C GLY A 406 12.09 -27.88 4.32
N ASN A 407 12.19 -27.19 3.17
CA ASN A 407 12.48 -27.82 1.88
C ASN A 407 13.65 -28.80 1.96
N SER A 408 13.43 -30.02 1.47
CA SER A 408 14.42 -31.11 1.43
C SER A 408 14.89 -31.62 2.80
N VAL A 409 14.19 -31.30 3.90
CA VAL A 409 14.54 -31.78 5.24
C VAL A 409 13.55 -32.80 5.78
N LEU A 410 12.28 -32.42 5.99
CA LEU A 410 11.23 -33.26 6.56
C LEU A 410 10.18 -33.57 5.49
N GLY A 411 10.28 -34.75 4.88
CA GLY A 411 9.32 -35.30 3.90
C GLY A 411 8.59 -36.53 4.46
N ALA A 412 8.35 -37.55 3.63
CA ALA A 412 7.80 -38.83 4.08
C ALA A 412 8.55 -39.41 5.30
N GLU A 413 7.80 -39.87 6.30
CA GLU A 413 8.29 -40.38 7.60
C GLU A 413 9.02 -39.36 8.48
N GLY A 414 9.16 -38.11 8.05
CA GLY A 414 9.82 -37.04 8.80
C GLY A 414 9.11 -36.75 10.12
N ILE A 415 9.88 -36.68 11.21
CA ILE A 415 9.35 -36.40 12.56
C ILE A 415 10.19 -35.32 13.24
N ALA A 416 9.55 -34.36 13.88
CA ALA A 416 10.17 -33.46 14.84
C ALA A 416 9.63 -33.75 16.25
N GLU A 417 10.50 -34.02 17.22
CA GLU A 417 10.05 -34.28 18.59
C GLU A 417 10.93 -33.62 19.64
N LYS A 418 10.32 -33.33 20.80
CA LYS A 418 11.02 -32.83 21.98
C LYS A 418 10.27 -33.22 23.26
N ARG A 419 11.03 -33.66 24.26
CA ARG A 419 10.53 -33.91 25.62
C ARG A 419 10.68 -32.66 26.48
N PHE A 420 9.65 -32.36 27.27
CA PHE A 420 9.63 -31.24 28.21
C PHE A 420 9.33 -31.75 29.61
N ILE A 421 9.99 -31.16 30.61
CA ILE A 421 9.65 -31.34 32.02
C ILE A 421 8.81 -30.12 32.41
N ILE A 422 7.63 -30.37 32.98
CA ILE A 422 6.63 -29.34 33.23
C ILE A 422 6.31 -29.32 34.73
N PRO A 423 6.25 -28.12 35.36
CA PRO A 423 5.77 -27.97 36.73
C PRO A 423 4.33 -28.48 36.91
N LEU A 424 3.80 -28.48 38.14
CA LEU A 424 2.41 -28.86 38.37
C LEU A 424 1.45 -27.99 37.54
N HIS A 425 0.52 -28.63 36.83
CA HIS A 425 -0.45 -27.95 35.96
C HIS A 425 -1.65 -28.86 35.67
N GLN A 426 -2.68 -28.30 35.03
CA GLN A 426 -3.87 -29.04 34.56
C GLN A 426 -4.09 -28.95 33.05
N LYS A 427 -3.49 -27.95 32.41
CA LYS A 427 -3.58 -27.75 30.97
C LYS A 427 -2.26 -27.32 30.39
N LEU A 428 -2.02 -27.74 29.16
CA LEU A 428 -0.98 -27.21 28.31
C LEU A 428 -1.59 -26.36 27.21
N ARG A 429 -0.82 -25.39 26.75
CA ARG A 429 -1.08 -24.65 25.52
C ARG A 429 0.12 -24.77 24.61
N VAL A 430 -0.14 -25.15 23.37
CA VAL A 430 0.88 -25.31 22.33
C VAL A 430 0.58 -24.29 21.25
N GLN A 431 1.55 -23.41 20.96
CA GLN A 431 1.50 -22.54 19.80
C GLN A 431 2.72 -22.74 18.91
N MET A 432 2.52 -22.67 17.60
CA MET A 432 3.61 -22.67 16.61
C MET A 432 3.10 -22.20 15.24
N THR A 433 4.04 -21.84 14.37
CA THR A 433 3.77 -21.63 12.95
C THR A 433 4.37 -22.79 12.16
N LEU A 434 3.51 -23.51 11.45
CA LEU A 434 3.85 -24.63 10.57
C LEU A 434 3.90 -24.15 9.12
N TYR A 435 4.76 -24.76 8.33
CA TYR A 435 4.95 -24.50 6.91
C TYR A 435 4.69 -25.79 6.16
N LYS A 436 3.69 -25.78 5.30
CA LYS A 436 3.50 -26.76 4.24
C LYS A 436 4.24 -26.27 3.00
N ILE A 437 5.06 -27.12 2.40
CA ILE A 437 5.94 -26.75 1.30
C ILE A 437 5.77 -27.74 0.13
N ASP A 438 5.67 -27.19 -1.07
CA ASP A 438 5.61 -27.87 -2.37
C ASP A 438 4.30 -28.63 -2.67
N SER A 439 4.31 -29.85 -3.22
CA SER A 439 3.20 -30.38 -4.04
C SER A 439 2.19 -31.30 -3.32
N TRP A 440 1.89 -31.07 -2.04
CA TRP A 440 0.96 -31.93 -1.27
C TRP A 440 -0.40 -32.07 -2.00
N ASP A 441 -0.88 -33.30 -2.13
CA ASP A 441 -2.07 -33.69 -2.89
C ASP A 441 -3.20 -34.32 -2.05
N GLY A 442 -3.03 -34.40 -0.72
CA GLY A 442 -4.11 -34.72 0.21
C GLY A 442 -3.68 -34.96 1.67
N GLU A 443 -2.42 -34.67 1.98
CA GLU A 443 -1.73 -35.12 3.17
C GLU A 443 -2.10 -34.28 4.39
N ILE A 444 -1.85 -34.85 5.56
CA ILE A 444 -2.23 -34.29 6.85
C ILE A 444 -0.97 -33.94 7.62
N LEU A 445 -0.90 -32.71 8.13
CA LEU A 445 0.09 -32.32 9.13
C LEU A 445 -0.51 -32.51 10.53
N ILE A 446 0.24 -33.15 11.43
CA ILE A 446 -0.26 -33.66 12.70
C ILE A 446 0.65 -33.20 13.84
N VAL A 447 0.05 -32.68 14.91
CA VAL A 447 0.73 -32.39 16.18
C VAL A 447 0.19 -33.30 17.27
N GLU A 448 1.10 -33.96 17.98
CA GLU A 448 0.80 -34.92 19.04
C GLU A 448 1.45 -34.50 20.36
N VAL A 449 0.77 -34.85 21.45
CA VAL A 449 1.27 -34.77 22.83
C VAL A 449 1.03 -36.12 23.47
N ASP A 450 2.10 -36.78 23.92
CA ASP A 450 2.06 -38.12 24.55
C ASP A 450 1.28 -39.14 23.71
N ASP A 451 1.62 -39.19 22.42
CA ASP A 451 1.04 -40.07 21.39
C ASP A 451 -0.48 -39.84 21.13
N GLN A 452 -1.05 -38.73 21.63
CA GLN A 452 -2.40 -38.28 21.30
C GLN A 452 -2.35 -37.14 20.31
N ILE A 453 -3.15 -37.22 19.23
CA ILE A 453 -3.31 -36.13 18.25
C ILE A 453 -4.07 -34.98 18.91
N ILE A 454 -3.41 -33.83 19.07
CA ILE A 454 -4.00 -32.62 19.65
C ILE A 454 -4.44 -31.62 18.60
N TRP A 455 -3.84 -31.69 17.41
CA TRP A 455 -4.17 -30.85 16.27
C TRP A 455 -3.79 -31.59 14.99
N GLN A 456 -4.61 -31.45 13.95
CA GLN A 456 -4.28 -31.90 12.61
C GLN A 456 -5.00 -31.03 11.58
N GLU A 457 -4.40 -30.86 10.41
CA GLU A 457 -5.02 -30.20 9.28
C GLU A 457 -4.72 -30.99 8.02
N GLN A 458 -5.78 -31.32 7.27
CA GLN A 458 -5.68 -31.84 5.92
C GLN A 458 -5.71 -30.67 4.96
N ASP A 459 -4.78 -30.63 4.01
CA ASP A 459 -4.79 -29.60 2.99
C ASP A 459 -5.45 -30.09 1.70
N TYR A 460 -6.27 -29.24 1.10
CA TYR A 460 -6.90 -29.49 -0.20
C TYR A 460 -6.73 -28.19 -1.00
N GLN A 461 -5.77 -28.20 -1.93
CA GLN A 461 -5.28 -27.10 -2.75
C GLN A 461 -6.24 -25.90 -2.90
N PRO A 462 -5.97 -24.75 -2.23
CA PRO A 462 -6.43 -23.44 -2.65
C PRO A 462 -5.29 -22.60 -3.25
N ASN A 463 -5.66 -21.51 -3.94
CA ASN A 463 -4.80 -20.60 -4.70
C ASN A 463 -3.75 -19.84 -3.83
N ASP A 464 -2.71 -20.52 -3.37
CA ASP A 464 -1.62 -19.91 -2.61
C ASP A 464 -0.40 -19.57 -3.49
N VAL A 465 0.70 -19.12 -2.88
CA VAL A 465 1.92 -18.64 -3.54
C VAL A 465 3.07 -19.60 -3.20
N SER A 466 4.01 -19.84 -4.12
CA SER A 466 5.29 -20.48 -3.79
C SER A 466 6.13 -19.55 -2.90
N LEU A 467 6.42 -19.97 -1.66
CA LEU A 467 7.14 -19.19 -0.64
C LEU A 467 8.56 -19.74 -0.40
N CYS A 468 8.71 -21.06 -0.44
CA CYS A 468 9.85 -21.89 -0.10
C CYS A 468 9.97 -23.00 -1.15
N GLY A 469 11.16 -23.57 -1.33
CA GLY A 469 11.30 -24.74 -2.19
C GLY A 469 11.17 -24.44 -3.68
N SER A 470 10.32 -25.19 -4.37
CA SER A 470 10.13 -25.15 -5.82
C SER A 470 8.88 -24.32 -6.21
N ASP A 471 8.54 -24.26 -7.49
CA ASP A 471 7.44 -23.42 -8.01
C ASP A 471 6.03 -24.01 -7.73
N PHE A 472 5.85 -24.72 -6.60
CA PHE A 472 4.57 -25.21 -6.11
C PHE A 472 4.03 -24.36 -4.95
N PHE A 473 2.74 -24.53 -4.63
CA PHE A 473 2.05 -23.68 -3.67
C PHE A 473 2.38 -24.03 -2.23
N ASP A 474 2.73 -23.05 -1.41
CA ASP A 474 3.01 -23.25 0.00
C ASP A 474 1.94 -22.64 0.89
N LYS A 475 1.86 -23.13 2.13
CA LYS A 475 0.90 -22.64 3.10
C LYS A 475 1.54 -22.45 4.46
N ILE A 476 1.30 -21.29 5.06
CA ILE A 476 1.68 -20.99 6.45
C ILE A 476 0.47 -21.22 7.34
N ILE A 477 0.62 -22.09 8.33
CA ILE A 477 -0.44 -22.54 9.22
C ILE A 477 -0.09 -22.13 10.65
N TYR A 478 -1.07 -21.61 11.38
CA TYR A 478 -0.90 -21.13 12.75
C TYR A 478 -1.63 -22.06 13.71
N VAL A 479 -0.88 -22.74 14.57
CA VAL A 479 -1.41 -23.65 15.59
C VAL A 479 -1.50 -22.90 16.92
N ASP A 480 -2.66 -22.99 17.57
CA ASP A 480 -2.89 -22.56 18.96
C ASP A 480 -3.94 -23.46 19.58
N VAL A 481 -3.52 -24.40 20.42
CA VAL A 481 -4.41 -25.38 21.04
C VAL A 481 -4.17 -25.50 22.54
N VAL A 482 -5.27 -25.59 23.29
CA VAL A 482 -5.26 -25.85 24.73
C VAL A 482 -5.76 -27.25 24.97
N ILE A 483 -4.97 -28.03 25.71
CA ILE A 483 -5.25 -29.43 26.02
C ILE A 483 -5.25 -29.68 27.52
N GLN A 484 -6.00 -30.68 27.96
CA GLN A 484 -5.91 -31.17 29.33
C GLN A 484 -4.65 -32.03 29.47
N HIS A 485 -3.81 -31.71 30.44
CA HIS A 485 -2.57 -32.45 30.71
C HIS A 485 -2.09 -32.14 32.13
N ASN A 486 -1.67 -33.16 32.87
CA ASN A 486 -1.27 -33.04 34.28
C ASN A 486 -0.04 -33.90 34.64
N GLN A 487 0.61 -34.50 33.66
CA GLN A 487 1.84 -35.27 33.88
C GLN A 487 3.03 -34.31 34.07
N SER A 488 4.07 -34.73 34.80
CA SER A 488 5.26 -33.89 35.08
C SER A 488 6.21 -33.74 33.89
N ASP A 489 5.99 -34.51 32.83
CA ASP A 489 6.71 -34.40 31.58
C ASP A 489 5.77 -34.70 30.42
N THR A 490 6.17 -34.31 29.21
CA THR A 490 5.42 -34.61 28.00
C THR A 490 6.35 -34.77 26.81
N LEU A 491 5.98 -35.60 25.85
CA LEU A 491 6.61 -35.69 24.53
C LEU A 491 5.71 -35.01 23.50
N LEU A 492 6.18 -33.89 22.95
CA LEU A 492 5.53 -33.24 21.81
C LEU A 492 6.16 -33.76 20.52
N ARG A 493 5.33 -34.20 19.58
CA ARG A 493 5.73 -34.69 18.26
C ARG A 493 4.97 -33.97 17.15
N ILE A 494 5.66 -33.62 16.08
CA ILE A 494 5.08 -33.12 14.83
C ILE A 494 5.47 -34.11 13.74
N ARG A 495 4.50 -34.52 12.93
CA ARG A 495 4.68 -35.43 11.80
C ARG A 495 3.67 -35.14 10.70
N SER A 496 3.84 -35.75 9.54
CA SER A 496 2.89 -35.68 8.44
C SER A 496 2.52 -37.07 7.93
N THR A 497 1.57 -37.12 6.98
CA THR A 497 1.25 -38.33 6.20
C THR A 497 1.85 -38.28 4.80
N LEU A 498 2.88 -37.47 4.58
CA LEU A 498 3.55 -37.35 3.28
C LEU A 498 4.02 -38.72 2.78
N ASP A 499 3.84 -38.98 1.50
CA ASP A 499 4.25 -40.22 0.86
C ASP A 499 5.35 -40.00 -0.20
N GLU A 500 5.73 -38.74 -0.47
CA GLU A 500 6.88 -38.41 -1.31
C GLU A 500 8.12 -37.90 -0.53
N ASP A 501 9.25 -37.81 -1.22
CA ASP A 501 10.51 -37.36 -0.63
C ASP A 501 10.49 -35.84 -0.34
N ALA A 502 11.36 -35.40 0.57
CA ALA A 502 11.39 -34.03 1.07
C ALA A 502 11.72 -32.96 0.01
N GLU A 503 12.24 -33.37 -1.15
CA GLU A 503 12.46 -32.49 -2.30
C GLU A 503 11.16 -32.15 -3.06
N ASN A 504 10.10 -32.93 -2.87
CA ASN A 504 8.81 -32.73 -3.54
C ASN A 504 7.68 -32.39 -2.56
N GLU A 505 7.71 -32.97 -1.37
CA GLU A 505 6.75 -32.71 -0.32
C GLU A 505 7.48 -32.52 0.99
N SER A 506 7.40 -31.33 1.56
CA SER A 506 8.09 -31.08 2.83
C SER A 506 7.35 -30.14 3.76
N TRP A 507 7.82 -30.11 5.01
CA TRP A 507 7.32 -29.19 6.01
C TRP A 507 8.42 -28.70 6.96
N GLY A 508 8.11 -27.61 7.66
CA GLY A 508 8.94 -27.10 8.74
C GLY A 508 8.12 -26.26 9.70
N PHE A 509 8.76 -25.73 10.74
CA PHE A 509 8.08 -24.90 11.72
C PHE A 509 8.99 -23.86 12.38
N ARG A 510 8.35 -22.86 12.99
CA ARG A 510 8.99 -21.80 13.79
C ARG A 510 7.98 -21.19 14.77
N ASP A 511 8.36 -20.11 15.45
CA ASP A 511 7.54 -19.39 16.42
C ASP A 511 6.91 -20.32 17.48
N PHE A 512 7.69 -21.29 17.97
CA PHE A 512 7.21 -22.31 18.90
C PHE A 512 7.12 -21.77 20.32
N SER A 513 6.00 -22.04 20.99
CA SER A 513 5.87 -21.86 22.43
C SER A 513 5.02 -22.93 23.09
N LEU A 514 5.51 -23.39 24.25
CA LEU A 514 4.78 -24.27 25.17
C LEU A 514 4.51 -23.52 26.47
N MET A 515 3.26 -23.52 26.91
CA MET A 515 2.83 -22.92 28.18
C MET A 515 2.02 -23.91 29.01
N PHE A 516 1.95 -23.66 30.31
CA PHE A 516 1.16 -24.46 31.26
C PHE A 516 0.27 -23.57 32.12
N GLU A 517 -0.93 -24.05 32.44
CA GLU A 517 -1.88 -23.38 33.33
C GLU A 517 -1.46 -23.59 34.79
N VAL A 518 -1.30 -22.49 35.53
CA VAL A 518 -1.09 -22.54 36.98
C VAL A 518 -2.41 -22.28 37.68
N SER A 519 -2.77 -23.13 38.64
CA SER A 519 -3.98 -22.93 39.44
C SER A 519 -3.85 -21.65 40.29
N GLU A 520 -4.93 -20.90 40.48
CA GLU A 520 -4.92 -19.62 41.22
C GLU A 520 -4.34 -19.75 42.65
N LEU A 521 -4.40 -20.94 43.25
CA LEU A 521 -3.83 -21.28 44.55
C LEU A 521 -2.29 -21.33 44.57
N GLU A 522 -1.64 -21.66 43.45
CA GLU A 522 -0.18 -21.75 43.36
C GLU A 522 0.50 -20.43 43.00
N ASN A 523 -0.18 -19.51 42.31
CA ASN A 523 0.32 -18.13 42.17
C ASN A 523 0.58 -17.50 43.55
N MET A 524 -0.30 -17.78 44.53
CA MET A 524 -0.10 -17.36 45.92
C MET A 524 1.13 -18.05 46.55
N ILE A 525 1.36 -19.35 46.30
CA ILE A 525 2.50 -20.09 46.88
C ILE A 525 3.83 -19.65 46.26
N ILE A 526 3.90 -19.42 44.95
CA ILE A 526 5.10 -18.92 44.25
C ILE A 526 5.43 -17.50 44.70
N ILE A 527 4.43 -16.63 44.86
CA ILE A 527 4.59 -15.29 45.44
C ILE A 527 5.08 -15.39 46.88
N PHE A 528 4.50 -16.27 47.70
CA PHE A 528 4.93 -16.49 49.09
C PHE A 528 6.36 -17.03 49.18
N GLN A 529 6.78 -17.96 48.31
CA GLN A 529 8.15 -18.49 48.29
C GLN A 529 9.17 -17.42 47.87
N LYS A 530 8.82 -16.53 46.94
CA LYS A 530 9.66 -15.37 46.58
C LYS A 530 9.75 -14.33 47.70
N LEU A 531 8.67 -14.11 48.45
CA LEU A 531 8.69 -13.22 49.63
C LEU A 531 9.53 -13.80 50.76
N LEU A 532 9.40 -15.11 51.03
CA LEU A 532 10.21 -15.82 52.02
C LEU A 532 11.70 -15.78 51.68
N SER A 533 12.08 -15.92 50.41
CA SER A 533 13.49 -15.82 50.01
C SER A 533 14.06 -14.41 50.15
N LEU A 534 13.24 -13.37 49.93
CA LEU A 534 13.60 -11.97 50.19
C LEU A 534 13.74 -11.66 51.68
N GLU A 535 12.85 -12.18 52.54
CA GLU A 535 12.96 -12.04 54.00
C GLU A 535 14.18 -12.77 54.55
N ILE A 536 14.50 -13.97 54.05
CA ILE A 536 15.72 -14.71 54.43
C ILE A 536 16.98 -13.93 54.04
N ILE A 537 17.00 -13.28 52.86
CA ILE A 537 18.11 -12.42 52.43
C ILE A 537 18.24 -11.19 53.35
N LEU A 538 17.13 -10.54 53.73
CA LEU A 538 17.12 -9.41 54.67
C LEU A 538 17.57 -9.80 56.09
N ILE A 539 17.23 -11.01 56.55
CA ILE A 539 17.68 -11.53 57.85
C ILE A 539 19.18 -11.85 57.82
N ILE A 540 19.70 -12.41 56.73
CA ILE A 540 21.14 -12.69 56.56
C ILE A 540 21.94 -11.37 56.47
N ILE A 541 21.42 -10.34 55.81
CA ILE A 541 22.06 -9.01 55.73
C ILE A 541 22.04 -8.28 57.08
N SER A 542 21.06 -8.53 57.96
CA SER A 542 21.01 -7.92 59.30
C SER A 542 21.82 -8.66 60.38
N LEU A 543 22.35 -9.84 60.06
CA LEU A 543 23.22 -10.66 60.92
C LEU A 543 24.72 -10.63 60.52
N LEU A 544 25.06 -9.93 59.43
CA LEU A 544 26.42 -9.58 59.01
C LEU A 544 26.73 -8.13 59.38
#